data_AF-A0A699W9B6-F1
#
_entry.id   AF-A0A699W9B6-F1
#
_cell.length_a   1.000
_cell.length_b   1.000
_cell.length_c   1.000
_cell.angle_alpha   90.00
_cell.angle_beta   90.00
_cell.angle_gamma   90.00
#
_symmetry.space_group_name_H-M   'P 1'
#
loop_
_entity.id
_entity.type
_entity.pdbx_description
1 polymer ?
#
loop_
_entity_poly.entity_id
_entity_poly.type
_entity_poly.pdbx_seq_one_letter_code
_entity_poly.pdbx_strand_id
1 'polypeptide(L)'
;MSNNGDVFVIGGVEHMGHVGMMHGVDPNPHMSLYAAKASGMMGLTAEMLGKMHGITREAQDAFGVRSHRLAHQATVEGNFKDEIIPMQGYDENGFLKMYDFDETIRPETTLESLAALKPAFNPKG
;
A
#
# COMPACT_ATOMS: atom_id res chain seq x y z
N MET A 1 -25.98 -28.47 -4.79
CA MET A 1 -25.76 -27.01 -4.83
C MET A 1 -26.43 -26.38 -3.62
N SER A 2 -25.85 -25.34 -3.03
CA SER A 2 -26.32 -24.75 -1.77
C SER A 2 -27.56 -23.85 -1.89
N ASN A 3 -27.92 -23.36 -3.09
CA ASN A 3 -29.13 -22.57 -3.38
C ASN A 3 -29.42 -21.41 -2.40
N ASN A 4 -28.39 -20.71 -1.94
CA ASN A 4 -28.48 -19.72 -0.85
C ASN A 4 -28.46 -18.25 -1.33
N GLY A 5 -28.90 -17.96 -2.55
CA GLY A 5 -29.14 -16.59 -3.01
C GLY A 5 -28.96 -16.40 -4.51
N ASP A 6 -29.58 -15.33 -5.02
CA ASP A 6 -29.67 -15.04 -6.46
C ASP A 6 -28.70 -13.92 -6.90
N VAL A 7 -28.53 -12.87 -6.09
CA VAL A 7 -27.64 -11.72 -6.36
C VAL A 7 -27.04 -11.18 -5.06
N PHE A 8 -25.76 -10.81 -5.07
CA PHE A 8 -25.02 -10.28 -3.92
C PHE A 8 -24.22 -9.02 -4.29
N VAL A 9 -23.95 -8.16 -3.30
CA VAL A 9 -23.03 -7.02 -3.39
C VAL A 9 -21.87 -7.25 -2.43
N ILE A 10 -20.65 -7.04 -2.89
CA ILE A 10 -19.40 -7.34 -2.16
C ILE A 10 -18.44 -6.15 -2.32
N GLY A 11 -17.68 -5.85 -1.26
CA GLY A 11 -16.65 -4.82 -1.23
C GLY A 11 -15.83 -4.87 0.06
N GLY A 12 -15.02 -3.83 0.29
CA GLY A 12 -14.22 -3.65 1.50
C GLY A 12 -13.84 -2.17 1.70
N VAL A 13 -13.46 -1.80 2.92
CA VAL A 13 -13.04 -0.43 3.28
C VAL A 13 -11.94 -0.49 4.34
N GLU A 14 -11.01 0.46 4.30
CA GLU A 14 -9.96 0.61 5.30
C GLU A 14 -9.64 2.11 5.47
N HIS A 15 -9.82 2.67 6.67
CA HIS A 15 -9.54 4.08 6.96
C HIS A 15 -8.38 4.21 7.95
N MET A 16 -7.16 3.94 7.47
CA MET A 16 -5.96 3.86 8.30
C MET A 16 -5.60 5.15 9.05
N GLY A 17 -6.11 6.32 8.62
CA GLY A 17 -5.93 7.58 9.34
C GLY A 17 -6.74 7.69 10.65
N HIS A 18 -7.89 7.01 10.74
CA HIS A 18 -8.74 7.01 11.94
C HIS A 18 -8.49 5.75 12.78
N VAL A 19 -8.19 4.63 12.13
CA VAL A 19 -7.82 3.38 12.77
C VAL A 19 -6.46 2.97 12.24
N GLY A 20 -5.39 3.44 12.90
CA GLY A 20 -4.03 3.11 12.49
C GLY A 20 -3.80 1.59 12.49
N MET A 21 -2.97 1.09 11.57
CA MET A 21 -2.69 -0.36 11.43
C MET A 21 -2.29 -1.04 12.75
N MET A 22 -1.61 -0.32 13.65
CA MET A 22 -1.16 -0.84 14.95
C MET A 22 -2.13 -0.53 16.11
N HIS A 23 -3.27 0.10 15.85
CA HIS A 23 -4.25 0.45 16.87
C HIS A 23 -4.81 -0.81 17.54
N GLY A 24 -4.73 -0.88 18.87
CA GLY A 24 -5.29 -2.00 19.64
C GLY A 24 -4.58 -3.35 19.46
N VAL A 25 -3.40 -3.39 18.85
CA VAL A 25 -2.64 -4.64 18.70
C VAL A 25 -2.08 -5.09 20.05
N ASP A 26 -2.50 -6.27 20.51
CA ASP A 26 -2.00 -6.93 21.73
C ASP A 26 -1.33 -8.27 21.38
N PRO A 27 0.01 -8.32 21.24
CA PRO A 27 0.71 -9.52 20.79
C PRO A 27 0.64 -10.66 21.81
N ASN A 28 -0.03 -11.76 21.45
CA ASN A 28 -0.09 -12.97 22.25
C ASN A 28 1.32 -13.58 22.49
N PRO A 29 1.81 -13.64 23.75
CA PRO A 29 3.14 -14.20 24.04
C PRO A 29 3.28 -15.67 23.62
N HIS A 30 2.21 -16.47 23.75
CA HIS A 30 2.23 -17.90 23.43
C HIS A 30 2.46 -18.17 21.94
N MET A 31 2.21 -17.19 21.07
CA MET A 31 2.49 -17.36 19.64
C MET A 31 3.99 -17.61 19.39
N SER A 32 4.86 -17.06 20.23
CA SER A 32 6.32 -17.22 20.09
C SER A 32 6.82 -18.65 20.34
N LEU A 33 5.97 -19.53 20.89
CA LEU A 33 6.29 -20.96 21.04
C LEU A 33 6.20 -21.74 19.72
N TYR A 34 5.43 -21.24 18.75
CA TYR A 34 5.14 -21.98 17.52
C TYR A 34 5.56 -21.23 16.24
N ALA A 35 5.75 -19.91 16.32
CA ALA A 35 6.23 -19.09 15.20
C ALA A 35 7.09 -17.92 15.69
N ALA A 36 7.87 -17.33 14.78
CA ALA A 36 8.63 -16.13 15.11
C ALA A 36 7.69 -14.93 15.27
N LYS A 37 7.76 -14.22 16.40
CA LYS A 37 7.01 -12.96 16.62
C LYS A 37 7.27 -11.92 15.52
N ALA A 38 8.49 -11.88 14.99
CA ALA A 38 8.89 -10.98 13.90
C ALA A 38 8.13 -11.24 12.59
N SER A 39 7.52 -12.43 12.42
CA SER A 39 6.67 -12.72 11.25
C SER A 39 5.39 -11.89 11.22
N GLY A 40 4.99 -11.24 12.32
CA GLY A 40 3.93 -10.24 12.34
C GLY A 40 4.37 -8.83 11.90
N MET A 41 5.67 -8.61 11.68
CA MET A 41 6.23 -7.34 11.22
C MET A 41 6.45 -7.41 9.70
N MET A 42 5.47 -6.95 8.92
CA MET A 42 5.42 -7.16 7.47
C MET A 42 6.67 -6.67 6.72
N GLY A 43 7.33 -5.61 7.18
CA GLY A 43 8.59 -5.16 6.59
C GLY A 43 9.73 -6.17 6.72
N LEU A 44 9.80 -6.91 7.84
CA LEU A 44 10.83 -7.94 8.04
C LEU A 44 10.57 -9.20 7.21
N THR A 45 9.29 -9.54 6.99
CA THR A 45 8.95 -10.68 6.11
C THR A 45 9.25 -10.34 4.65
N ALA A 46 9.04 -9.10 4.21
CA ALA A 46 9.49 -8.63 2.91
C ALA A 46 11.02 -8.69 2.74
N GLU A 47 11.78 -8.21 3.74
CA GLU A 47 13.26 -8.31 3.77
C GLU A 47 13.74 -9.77 3.64
N MET A 48 13.10 -10.70 4.35
CA MET A 48 13.45 -12.11 4.29
C MET A 48 13.23 -12.68 2.88
N LEU A 49 12.07 -12.42 2.28
CA LEU A 49 11.77 -12.87 0.91
C LEU A 49 12.72 -12.23 -0.11
N GLY A 50 13.00 -10.93 0.02
CA GLY A 50 13.95 -10.23 -0.84
C GLY A 50 15.32 -10.89 -0.83
N LYS A 51 15.84 -11.22 0.35
CA LYS A 51 17.13 -11.95 0.49
C LYS A 51 17.07 -13.36 -0.09
N MET A 52 16.00 -14.11 0.17
CA MET A 52 15.84 -15.48 -0.33
C MET A 52 15.81 -15.55 -1.85
N HIS A 53 15.24 -14.54 -2.51
CA HIS A 53 15.10 -14.48 -3.96
C HIS A 53 16.13 -13.58 -4.65
N GLY A 54 17.08 -13.00 -3.90
CA GLY A 54 18.13 -12.14 -4.46
C GLY A 54 17.59 -10.84 -5.07
N ILE A 55 16.49 -10.29 -4.55
CA ILE A 55 15.90 -9.05 -5.04
C ILE A 55 16.73 -7.86 -4.56
N THR A 56 17.39 -7.17 -5.48
CA THR A 56 18.28 -6.05 -5.16
C THR A 56 17.49 -4.78 -4.81
N ARG A 57 18.17 -3.81 -4.21
CA ARG A 57 17.60 -2.48 -3.93
C ARG A 57 17.18 -1.78 -5.22
N GLU A 58 18.02 -1.83 -6.25
CA GLU A 58 17.76 -1.20 -7.54
C GLU A 58 16.53 -1.80 -8.22
N ALA A 59 16.31 -3.11 -8.08
CA ALA A 59 15.11 -3.78 -8.61
C ALA A 59 13.83 -3.33 -7.87
N GLN A 60 13.89 -3.14 -6.55
CA GLN A 60 12.78 -2.63 -5.75
C GLN A 60 12.46 -1.17 -6.10
N ASP A 61 13.49 -0.32 -6.20
CA ASP A 61 13.32 1.09 -6.57
C ASP A 61 12.78 1.24 -8.00
N ALA A 62 13.31 0.45 -8.96
CA ALA A 62 12.80 0.44 -10.33
C ALA A 62 11.33 0.03 -10.40
N PHE A 63 10.91 -0.91 -9.56
CA PHE A 63 9.50 -1.28 -9.45
C PHE A 63 8.65 -0.16 -8.83
N GLY A 64 9.15 0.52 -7.79
CA GLY A 64 8.49 1.68 -7.18
C GLY A 64 8.25 2.82 -8.17
N VAL A 65 9.29 3.21 -8.93
CA VAL A 65 9.18 4.20 -10.01
C VAL A 65 8.18 3.76 -11.07
N ARG A 66 8.28 2.50 -11.53
CA ARG A 66 7.35 1.95 -12.52
C ARG A 66 5.91 2.03 -12.06
N SER A 67 5.64 1.73 -10.78
CA SER A 67 4.30 1.78 -10.20
C SER A 67 3.70 3.19 -10.30
N HIS A 68 4.40 4.21 -9.77
CA HIS A 68 3.92 5.59 -9.83
C HIS A 68 3.77 6.12 -11.25
N ARG A 69 4.71 5.79 -12.14
CA ARG A 69 4.65 6.19 -13.55
C ARG A 69 3.42 5.63 -14.26
N LEU A 70 3.16 4.33 -14.11
CA LEU A 70 2.01 3.69 -14.76
C LEU A 70 0.68 4.16 -14.18
N ALA A 71 0.61 4.34 -12.86
CA ALA A 71 -0.58 4.87 -12.20
C ALA A 71 -0.88 6.30 -12.70
N HIS A 72 0.12 7.18 -12.73
CA HIS A 72 -0.05 8.53 -13.24
C HIS A 72 -0.49 8.55 -14.71
N GLN A 73 0.13 7.71 -15.54
CA GLN A 73 -0.26 7.58 -16.95
C GLN A 73 -1.73 7.15 -17.08
N ALA A 74 -2.18 6.15 -16.31
CA ALA A 74 -3.56 5.71 -16.30
C ALA A 74 -4.54 6.81 -15.86
N THR A 75 -4.18 7.62 -14.86
CA THR A 75 -4.98 8.78 -14.44
C THR A 75 -5.11 9.80 -15.58
N VAL A 76 -4.01 10.17 -16.23
CA VAL A 76 -4.00 11.20 -17.30
C VAL A 76 -4.74 10.72 -18.55
N GLU A 77 -4.57 9.46 -18.92
CA GLU A 77 -5.26 8.85 -20.07
C GLU A 77 -6.75 8.58 -19.78
N GLY A 78 -7.17 8.68 -18.51
CA GLY A 78 -8.54 8.44 -18.09
C GLY A 78 -8.90 6.96 -17.96
N ASN A 79 -7.91 6.07 -17.90
CA ASN A 79 -8.11 4.63 -17.77
C ASN A 79 -8.79 4.25 -16.43
N PHE A 80 -8.70 5.12 -15.40
CA PHE A 80 -9.40 4.93 -14.13
C PHE A 80 -10.82 5.54 -14.07
N LYS A 81 -11.28 6.25 -15.11
CA LYS A 81 -12.57 6.95 -15.08
C LYS A 81 -13.78 6.02 -14.89
N ASP A 82 -13.68 4.78 -15.37
CA ASP A 82 -14.78 3.82 -15.29
C ASP A 82 -14.88 3.14 -13.91
N GLU A 83 -13.81 3.15 -13.12
CA GLU A 83 -13.73 2.47 -11.81
C GLU A 83 -13.68 3.42 -10.61
N ILE A 84 -13.22 4.66 -10.79
CA ILE A 84 -13.27 5.70 -9.74
C ILE A 84 -14.65 6.34 -9.72
N ILE A 85 -15.35 6.22 -8.59
CA ILE A 85 -16.58 6.95 -8.32
C ILE A 85 -16.22 8.27 -7.62
N PRO A 86 -16.52 9.44 -8.21
CA PRO A 86 -16.18 10.72 -7.60
C PRO A 86 -16.73 10.87 -6.19
N MET A 87 -15.91 11.32 -5.24
CA MET A 87 -16.25 11.42 -3.82
C MET A 87 -15.89 12.79 -3.25
N GLN A 88 -16.66 13.26 -2.28
CA GLN A 88 -16.36 14.49 -1.54
C GLN A 88 -15.20 14.26 -0.57
N GLY A 89 -14.26 15.20 -0.54
CA GLY A 89 -13.17 15.28 0.41
C GLY A 89 -12.87 16.73 0.77
N TYR A 90 -11.78 16.93 1.49
CA TYR A 90 -11.31 18.26 1.89
C TYR A 90 -9.87 18.45 1.42
N ASP A 91 -9.59 19.60 0.80
CA ASP A 91 -8.24 19.96 0.37
C ASP A 91 -7.33 20.34 1.55
N GLU A 92 -6.08 20.74 1.27
CA GLU A 92 -5.13 21.14 2.30
C GLU A 92 -5.56 22.34 3.15
N ASN A 93 -6.52 23.15 2.67
CA ASN A 93 -7.09 24.30 3.38
C ASN A 93 -8.39 23.93 4.11
N GLY A 94 -8.82 22.67 4.03
CA GLY A 94 -10.08 22.19 4.60
C GLY A 94 -11.31 22.58 3.78
N PHE A 95 -11.16 22.94 2.51
CA PHE A 95 -12.29 23.25 1.64
C PHE A 95 -12.88 22.00 1.02
N LEU A 96 -14.21 21.93 1.03
CA LEU A 96 -14.95 20.84 0.41
C LEU A 96 -14.69 20.81 -1.10
N LYS A 97 -14.24 19.66 -1.61
CA LYS A 97 -13.90 19.44 -3.00
C LYS A 97 -14.34 18.04 -3.45
N MET A 98 -14.68 17.89 -4.73
CA MET A 98 -14.86 16.59 -5.36
C MET A 98 -13.51 16.05 -5.83
N TYR A 99 -13.22 14.80 -5.47
CA TYR A 99 -12.07 14.05 -5.93
C TYR A 99 -12.52 12.97 -6.89
N ASP A 100 -11.91 12.95 -8.07
CA ASP A 100 -12.10 11.98 -9.15
C ASP A 100 -10.75 11.38 -9.60
N PHE A 101 -9.74 11.45 -8.72
CA PHE A 101 -8.38 10.94 -8.93
C PHE A 101 -7.76 10.47 -7.60
N ASP A 102 -6.70 9.66 -7.68
CA ASP A 102 -5.96 9.18 -6.52
C ASP A 102 -4.87 10.17 -6.07
N GLU A 103 -4.96 10.68 -4.84
CA GLU A 103 -3.95 11.57 -4.25
C GLU A 103 -2.61 10.87 -3.94
N THR A 104 -2.61 9.54 -3.90
CA THR A 104 -1.44 8.73 -3.48
C THR A 104 -0.34 8.66 -4.55
N ILE A 105 -0.65 9.04 -5.79
CA ILE A 105 0.28 8.98 -6.92
C ILE A 105 1.27 10.16 -6.82
N ARG A 106 2.57 9.85 -6.96
CA ARG A 106 3.68 10.81 -6.97
C ARG A 106 4.42 10.75 -8.30
N PRO A 107 3.99 11.53 -9.32
CA PRO A 107 4.57 11.49 -10.68
C PRO A 107 6.05 11.85 -10.72
N GLU A 108 6.54 12.60 -9.74
CA GLU A 108 7.91 13.03 -9.56
C GLU A 108 8.85 11.95 -9.02
N THR A 109 8.33 10.75 -8.72
CA THR A 109 9.14 9.64 -8.18
C THR A 109 10.17 9.16 -9.20
N THR A 110 11.45 9.26 -8.85
CA THR A 110 12.58 8.79 -9.66
C THR A 110 13.47 7.79 -8.94
N LEU A 111 14.33 7.09 -9.68
CA LEU A 111 15.32 6.18 -9.10
C LEU A 111 16.22 6.91 -8.11
N GLU A 112 16.64 8.13 -8.43
CA GLU A 112 17.48 8.96 -7.57
C GLU A 112 16.76 9.34 -6.27
N SER A 113 15.47 9.72 -6.36
CA SER A 113 14.66 10.05 -5.18
C SER A 113 14.47 8.84 -4.26
N LEU A 114 14.28 7.64 -4.83
CA LEU A 114 14.10 6.42 -4.06
C LEU A 114 15.43 5.94 -3.49
N ALA A 115 16.53 6.01 -4.24
CA ALA A 115 17.87 5.61 -3.78
C ALA A 115 18.34 6.44 -2.57
N ALA A 116 17.90 7.70 -2.46
CA ALA A 116 18.19 8.57 -1.32
C ALA A 116 17.49 8.12 -0.01
N LEU A 117 16.47 7.26 -0.09
CA LEU A 117 15.76 6.75 1.09
C LEU A 117 16.62 5.74 1.86
N LYS A 118 16.57 5.85 3.18
CA LYS A 118 17.17 4.88 4.10
C LYS A 118 16.29 3.62 4.18
N PRO A 119 16.89 2.43 4.42
CA PRO A 119 16.12 1.23 4.73
C PRO A 119 15.14 1.45 5.89
N ALA A 120 13.89 1.01 5.72
CA ALA A 120 12.82 1.25 6.69
C ALA A 120 12.79 0.25 7.86
N PHE A 121 13.28 -0.98 7.66
CA PHE A 121 13.08 -2.09 8.61
C PHE A 121 14.36 -2.75 9.10
N ASN A 122 15.35 -2.91 8.22
CA ASN A 122 16.66 -3.43 8.55
C ASN A 122 17.69 -2.31 8.40
N PRO A 123 18.26 -1.75 9.49
CA PRO A 123 19.24 -0.66 9.39
C PRO A 123 20.53 -1.04 8.65
N LYS A 124 20.81 -2.34 8.50
CA LYS A 124 21.92 -2.88 7.69
C LYS A 124 21.49 -3.25 6.27
N GLY A 125 20.25 -2.93 5.90
CA GLY A 125 19.66 -3.18 4.58
C GLY A 125 20.42 -2.45 3.48
#